data_AF-A0A1G7UMW6-F1
#
_entry.id   AF-A0A1G7UMW6-F1
#
_cell.length_a   1.000
_cell.length_b   1.000
_cell.length_c   1.000
_cell.angle_alpha   90.00
_cell.angle_beta   90.00
_cell.angle_gamma   90.00
#
_symmetry.space_group_name_H-M   'P 1'
#
loop_
_entity.id
_entity.type
_entity.pdbx_description
1 polymer ?
#
loop_
_entity_poly.entity_id
_entity_poly.type
_entity_poly.pdbx_seq_one_letter_code
_entity_poly.pdbx_strand_id
1 'polypeptide(L)'
;MLNADGIPAAPIAIYANGVAVGFLMYIYDTLDHESFENKDFYGKKSYFIWHIMIDKSYQGKGYGKLAFEKMLMDIENMPYGEAEYVTL
;
A
#
# COMPACT_ATOMS: atom_id res chain seq x y z
N MET A 1 13.64 -0.56 -2.16
CA MET A 1 13.48 -0.31 -3.61
C MET A 1 12.91 1.08 -3.75
N LEU A 2 13.49 1.90 -4.63
CA LEU A 2 13.00 3.25 -4.94
C LEU A 2 12.35 3.21 -6.34
N ASN A 3 11.32 4.01 -6.58
CA ASN A 3 10.82 4.25 -7.93
C ASN A 3 11.75 5.18 -8.72
N ALA A 4 11.35 5.52 -9.96
CA ALA A 4 12.10 6.42 -10.83
C ALA A 4 12.35 7.82 -10.23
N ASP A 5 11.47 8.27 -9.33
CA ASP A 5 11.58 9.56 -8.64
C ASP A 5 12.38 9.49 -7.33
N GLY A 6 12.97 8.33 -7.00
CA GLY A 6 13.70 8.12 -5.76
C GLY A 6 12.82 7.95 -4.53
N ILE A 7 11.50 7.78 -4.70
CA ILE A 7 10.53 7.59 -3.61
C ILE A 7 10.55 6.11 -3.18
N PRO A 8 10.68 5.82 -1.88
CA PRO A 8 10.70 4.45 -1.41
C PRO A 8 9.30 3.83 -1.43
N ALA A 9 9.24 2.51 -1.65
CA ALA A 9 8.11 1.73 -1.17
C ALA A 9 8.06 1.80 0.38
N ALA A 10 6.87 1.86 0.95
CA ALA A 10 6.62 1.98 2.38
C ALA A 10 6.20 0.62 2.98
N PRO A 11 7.15 -0.24 3.42
CA PRO A 11 6.82 -1.43 4.19
C PRO A 11 6.41 -1.06 5.62
N ILE A 12 5.26 -1.54 6.04
CA ILE A 12 4.70 -1.37 7.37
C ILE A 12 4.55 -2.75 8.01
N ALA A 13 5.21 -2.95 9.15
CA ALA A 13 5.02 -4.15 9.95
C ALA A 13 3.74 -4.03 10.78
N ILE A 14 2.93 -5.09 10.81
CA ILE A 14 1.68 -5.13 11.57
C ILE A 14 1.95 -5.85 12.88
N TYR A 15 1.73 -5.16 14.00
CA TYR A 15 1.95 -5.72 15.34
C TYR A 15 0.63 -5.94 16.09
N ALA A 16 0.55 -7.05 16.82
CA ALA A 16 -0.49 -7.30 17.81
C ALA A 16 0.17 -7.76 19.12
N ASN A 17 -0.07 -7.04 20.22
CA ASN A 17 0.51 -7.33 21.54
C ASN A 17 2.05 -7.50 21.52
N GLY A 18 2.75 -6.63 20.77
CA GLY A 18 4.20 -6.66 20.65
C GLY A 18 4.76 -7.75 19.73
N VAL A 19 3.91 -8.57 19.11
CA VAL A 19 4.31 -9.60 18.14
C VAL A 19 4.06 -9.10 16.72
N ALA A 20 5.03 -9.24 15.82
CA ALA A 20 4.83 -8.99 14.39
C ALA A 20 3.94 -10.11 13.81
N VAL A 21 2.75 -9.75 13.36
CA VAL A 21 1.73 -10.70 12.88
C VAL A 21 1.47 -10.59 11.38
N GLY A 22 2.14 -9.67 10.70
CA GLY A 22 1.96 -9.46 9.27
C GLY A 22 2.74 -8.26 8.77
N PHE A 23 2.52 -7.95 7.49
CA PHE A 23 3.08 -6.77 6.87
C PHE A 23 2.12 -6.22 5.80
N LEU A 24 2.30 -4.94 5.52
CA LEU A 24 1.62 -4.21 4.47
C LEU A 24 2.64 -3.37 3.72
N MET A 25 2.49 -3.18 2.42
CA MET A 25 3.38 -2.35 1.61
C MET A 25 2.60 -1.61 0.53
N TYR A 26 2.87 -0.32 0.39
CA TYR A 26 2.40 0.48 -0.74
C TYR A 26 3.53 1.36 -1.29
N ILE A 27 3.35 1.91 -2.49
CA ILE A 27 4.24 2.91 -3.09
C ILE A 27 3.42 4.04 -3.70
N TYR A 28 4.00 5.24 -3.76
CA TYR A 28 3.48 6.34 -4.57
C TYR A 28 4.26 6.37 -5.88
N ASP A 29 3.58 6.13 -7.01
CA ASP A 29 4.24 6.04 -8.31
C ASP A 29 3.34 6.45 -9.48
N THR A 30 3.94 6.66 -10.64
CA THR A 30 3.21 6.72 -11.91
C THR A 30 2.89 5.31 -12.35
N LEU A 31 1.61 4.99 -12.57
CA LEU A 31 1.19 3.64 -12.96
C LEU A 31 1.18 3.49 -14.48
N ASP A 32 2.35 3.31 -15.07
CA ASP A 32 2.57 3.25 -16.52
C ASP A 32 2.98 1.85 -17.05
N HIS A 33 2.95 0.83 -16.19
CA HIS A 33 3.17 -0.55 -16.60
C HIS A 33 2.10 -1.00 -17.62
N GLU A 34 2.51 -1.73 -18.66
CA GLU A 34 1.64 -2.16 -19.78
C GLU A 34 0.38 -2.93 -19.33
N SER A 35 0.46 -3.64 -18.20
CA SER A 35 -0.71 -4.34 -17.60
C SER A 35 -1.84 -3.40 -17.17
N PHE A 36 -1.57 -2.09 -17.08
CA PHE A 36 -2.53 -1.08 -16.66
C PHE A 36 -3.06 -0.22 -17.81
N GLU A 37 -2.65 -0.41 -19.07
CA GLU A 37 -3.02 0.47 -20.20
C GLU A 37 -4.53 0.75 -20.33
N ASN A 38 -5.37 -0.23 -19.96
CA ASN A 38 -6.84 -0.12 -20.02
C ASN A 38 -7.48 0.37 -18.71
N LYS A 39 -6.71 0.93 -17.78
CA LYS A 39 -7.17 1.42 -16.47
C LYS A 39 -7.23 2.94 -16.45
N ASP A 40 -8.23 3.49 -15.77
CA ASP A 40 -8.42 4.96 -15.65
C ASP A 40 -7.25 5.69 -14.96
N PHE A 41 -6.42 4.94 -14.22
CA PHE A 41 -5.23 5.43 -13.53
C PHE A 41 -3.93 5.28 -14.34
N TYR A 42 -3.98 4.74 -15.57
CA TYR A 42 -2.80 4.55 -16.40
C TYR A 42 -2.07 5.88 -16.65
N GLY A 43 -0.76 5.88 -16.43
CA GLY A 43 0.10 7.07 -16.58
C GLY A 43 -0.14 8.17 -15.53
N LYS A 44 -0.95 7.92 -14.49
CA LYS A 44 -1.24 8.89 -13.42
C LYS A 44 -0.48 8.55 -12.14
N LYS A 45 -0.14 9.59 -11.38
CA LYS A 45 0.36 9.45 -10.01
C LYS A 45 -0.71 8.86 -9.10
N SER A 46 -0.36 7.75 -8.46
CA SER A 46 -1.28 6.95 -7.65
C SER A 46 -0.55 6.32 -6.47
N TYR A 47 -1.30 5.98 -5.42
CA TYR A 47 -0.82 5.07 -4.38
C TYR A 47 -1.18 3.64 -4.77
N PHE A 48 -0.18 2.79 -4.99
CA PHE A 48 -0.36 1.37 -5.34
C PHE A 48 -0.01 0.47 -4.17
N ILE A 49 -0.97 -0.37 -3.77
CA ILE A 49 -0.88 -1.30 -2.65
C ILE A 49 -0.31 -2.62 -3.18
N TRP A 50 0.95 -2.91 -2.84
CA TRP A 50 1.65 -4.09 -3.32
C TRP A 50 1.21 -5.36 -2.60
N HIS A 51 1.30 -5.35 -1.29
CA HIS A 51 1.17 -6.55 -0.48
C HIS A 51 0.45 -6.24 0.82
N ILE A 52 -0.46 -7.13 1.18
CA ILE A 52 -0.99 -7.24 2.53
C ILE A 52 -0.98 -8.71 2.91
N MET A 53 -0.22 -9.05 3.95
CA MET A 53 -0.13 -10.41 4.44
C MET A 53 -0.27 -10.43 5.95
N ILE A 54 -1.08 -11.37 6.43
CA ILE A 54 -1.22 -11.68 7.85
C ILE A 54 -0.77 -13.12 8.03
N ASP A 55 0.05 -13.38 9.04
CA ASP A 55 0.45 -14.72 9.43
C ASP A 55 -0.79 -15.61 9.59
N LYS A 56 -0.72 -16.84 9.08
CA LYS A 56 -1.86 -17.76 9.01
C LYS A 56 -2.51 -17.99 10.38
N SER A 57 -1.74 -18.02 11.47
CA SER A 57 -2.27 -18.23 12.83
C SER A 57 -2.97 -16.98 13.41
N TYR A 58 -2.82 -15.83 12.75
CA TYR A 58 -3.43 -14.55 13.11
C TYR A 58 -4.54 -14.11 12.13
N GLN A 59 -4.77 -14.85 11.05
CA GLN A 59 -5.89 -14.60 10.13
C GLN A 59 -7.25 -14.84 10.81
N GLY A 60 -8.32 -14.24 10.26
CA GLY A 60 -9.68 -14.34 10.82
C GLY A 60 -9.93 -13.51 12.08
N LYS A 61 -8.92 -12.80 12.60
CA LYS A 61 -9.00 -11.98 13.82
C LYS A 61 -9.17 -10.47 13.57
N GLY A 62 -9.31 -10.05 12.31
CA GLY A 62 -9.52 -8.65 11.92
C GLY A 62 -8.26 -7.80 11.74
N TYR A 63 -7.05 -8.32 12.00
CA TYR A 63 -5.80 -7.54 11.89
C TYR A 63 -5.56 -6.98 10.47
N GLY A 64 -5.83 -7.77 9.43
CA GLY A 64 -5.68 -7.30 8.05
C GLY A 64 -6.61 -6.12 7.73
N LYS A 65 -7.86 -6.18 8.19
CA LYS A 65 -8.84 -5.10 8.01
C LYS A 65 -8.35 -3.82 8.70
N LEU A 66 -7.97 -3.91 9.97
CA LEU A 66 -7.51 -2.74 10.73
C LEU A 66 -6.21 -2.16 10.16
N ALA A 67 -5.29 -3.00 9.69
CA ALA A 67 -4.06 -2.54 9.05
C ALA A 67 -4.34 -1.81 7.73
N PHE A 68 -5.27 -2.32 6.93
CA PHE A 68 -5.69 -1.69 5.68
C PHE A 68 -6.37 -0.34 5.92
N GLU A 69 -7.28 -0.24 6.90
CA GLU A 69 -7.92 1.02 7.29
C GLU A 69 -6.88 2.07 7.72
N LYS A 70 -5.89 1.67 8.53
CA LYS A 70 -4.80 2.58 8.96
C LYS A 70 -3.93 3.03 7.80
N MET A 71 -3.64 2.15 6.84
CA MET A 71 -2.91 2.52 5.63
C MET A 71 -3.70 3.52 4.79
N LEU A 72 -5.00 3.32 4.61
CA LEU A 72 -5.82 4.28 3.87
C LEU A 72 -5.84 5.67 4.54
N MET A 73 -5.94 5.72 5.88
CA MET A 73 -5.84 6.97 6.64
C MET A 73 -4.46 7.64 6.46
N ASP A 74 -3.39 6.86 6.34
CA ASP A 74 -2.05 7.38 6.05
C ASP A 74 -2.00 7.99 4.63
N ILE A 75 -2.50 7.25 3.63
CA ILE A 75 -2.57 7.68 2.23
C ILE A 75 -3.46 8.92 2.03
N GLU A 76 -4.55 9.06 2.80
CA GLU A 76 -5.41 10.26 2.78
C GLU A 76 -4.66 11.56 3.10
N ASN A 77 -3.57 11.48 3.88
CA ASN A 77 -2.70 12.62 4.15
C ASN A 77 -1.69 12.89 3.02
N MET A 78 -1.70 12.07 1.97
CA MET A 78 -0.86 12.18 0.78
C MET A 78 0.65 12.34 1.12
N PRO A 79 1.24 11.44 1.91
CA PRO A 79 2.57 11.63 2.52
C PRO A 79 3.72 11.76 1.51
N TYR A 80 3.52 11.30 0.27
CA TYR A 80 4.52 11.37 -0.79
C TYR A 80 4.11 12.27 -1.98
N GLY A 81 2.89 12.81 -1.98
CA GLY A 81 2.38 13.67 -3.05
C GLY A 81 0.91 13.43 -3.39
N GLU A 82 0.35 14.37 -4.15
CA GLU A 82 -1.05 14.31 -4.59
C GLU A 82 -1.30 13.11 -5.51
N ALA A 83 -2.43 12.45 -5.31
CA ALA A 83 -2.94 11.39 -6.16
C ALA A 83 -4.46 11.41 -6.16
N GLU A 84 -5.05 11.11 -7.32
CA GLU A 84 -6.49 10.90 -7.46
C GLU A 84 -6.89 9.45 -7.16
N TYR A 85 -5.94 8.51 -7.24
CA TYR A 85 -6.21 7.08 -7.16
C TYR A 85 -5.39 6.38 -6.07
N VAL A 86 -6.07 5.44 -5.40
CA VAL A 86 -5.47 4.37 -4.59
C VAL A 86 -5.89 3.04 -5.21
N THR A 87 -4.94 2.16 -5.51
CA THR A 87 -5.20 0.93 -6.29
C THR A 87 -4.39 -0.26 -5.75
N LEU A 88 -4.71 -1.48 -6.20
CA LEU A 88 -4.16 -2.77 -5.77
C LEU A 88 -4.05 -3.76 -6.94
#